data_AF-A0A9R1F8U9-F1
#
_entry.id   AF-A0A9R1F8U9-F1
#
_cell.length_a   1.000
_cell.length_b   1.000
_cell.length_c   1.000
_cell.angle_alpha   90.00
_cell.angle_beta   90.00
_cell.angle_gamma   90.00
#
_symmetry.space_group_name_H-M   'P 1'
#
loop_
_entity.id
_entity.type
_entity.pdbx_description
1 polymer ?
#
loop_
_entity_poly.entity_id
_entity_poly.type
_entity_poly.pdbx_seq_one_letter_code
_entity_poly.pdbx_strand_id
1 'polypeptide(L)' 'MSKRAGPPKHQNTYAWKPNLGRKINETEPGGRFRPLSEITGVCQRCRDQIDWKRKYGKYKPIVEPAKCQKC' A
#
# COMPACT_ATOMS: atom_id res chain seq x y z
N MET A 1 29.43 -1.12 25.39
CA MET A 1 28.61 -1.31 24.17
C MET A 1 28.60 0.01 23.40
N SER A 2 29.55 0.22 22.48
CA SER A 2 29.59 1.46 21.69
C SER A 2 28.35 1.53 20.79
N LYS A 3 27.45 2.46 21.09
CA LYS A 3 26.29 2.76 20.26
C LYS A 3 26.83 3.26 18.92
N ARG A 4 26.63 2.51 17.84
CA ARG A 4 27.01 2.94 16.48
C ARG A 4 26.24 4.24 16.21
N ALA A 5 26.95 5.37 16.25
CA ALA A 5 26.41 6.69 15.95
C ALA A 5 26.91 7.07 14.56
N GLY A 6 26.00 7.08 13.59
CA GLY A 6 26.31 7.40 12.21
C GLY A 6 25.37 6.70 11.23
N PRO A 7 25.21 7.25 10.02
CA PRO A 7 24.40 6.62 8.99
C PRO A 7 25.01 5.27 8.56
N PRO A 8 24.21 4.40 7.92
CA PRO A 8 24.68 3.09 7.48
C PRO A 8 25.94 3.18 6.61
N LYS A 9 26.91 2.27 6.81
CA LYS A 9 28.17 2.20 6.02
C LYS A 9 27.90 2.04 4.52
N HIS A 10 26.84 1.31 4.17
CA HIS A 10 26.40 1.10 2.80
C HIS A 10 25.06 1.81 2.63
N GLN A 11 25.11 3.05 2.16
CA GLN A 11 23.91 3.80 1.82
C GLN A 11 23.46 3.41 0.40
N ASN A 12 22.15 3.34 0.18
CA ASN A 12 21.63 3.12 -1.17
C ASN A 12 21.91 4.36 -2.02
N THR A 13 22.50 4.16 -3.21
CA THR A 13 22.72 5.23 -4.20
C THR A 13 21.43 5.65 -4.91
N TYR A 14 20.41 4.82 -4.83
CA TYR A 14 19.10 5.00 -5.44
C TYR A 14 18.00 4.67 -4.44
N ALA A 15 16.98 5.53 -4.38
CA ALA A 15 15.75 5.27 -3.64
C ALA A 15 14.66 4.81 -4.61
N TRP A 16 14.12 3.61 -4.39
CA TRP A 16 12.97 3.12 -5.16
C TRP A 16 11.76 4.02 -4.93
N LYS A 17 11.28 4.63 -6.01
CA LYS A 17 10.09 5.49 -6.03
C LYS A 17 9.00 4.73 -6.79
N PRO A 18 8.03 4.10 -6.10
CA PRO A 18 7.02 3.25 -6.74
C PRO A 18 6.17 3.96 -7.80
N ASN A 19 6.00 5.28 -7.68
CA ASN A 19 5.18 6.08 -8.57
C ASN A 19 6.00 6.96 -9.54
N LEU A 20 7.28 6.67 -9.73
CA LEU A 20 8.13 7.46 -10.63
C LEU A 20 7.65 7.34 -12.09
N GLY A 21 7.33 8.46 -12.73
CA GLY A 21 6.88 8.49 -14.13
C GLY A 21 5.40 8.14 -14.36
N ARG A 22 4.63 7.83 -13.30
CA ARG A 22 3.17 7.64 -13.42
C ARG A 22 2.46 8.97 -13.21
N LYS A 23 1.79 9.47 -14.26
CA LYS A 23 0.87 10.61 -14.16
C LYS A 23 -0.43 10.11 -13.52
N ILE A 24 -0.66 10.46 -12.27
CA ILE A 24 -1.89 10.14 -11.54
C ILE A 24 -2.72 11.42 -11.50
N ASN A 25 -3.92 11.41 -12.06
CA ASN A 25 -4.83 12.54 -11.94
C ASN A 25 -5.30 12.64 -10.48
N GLU A 26 -5.47 13.84 -9.94
CA GLU A 26 -5.75 14.01 -8.51
C GLU A 26 -7.09 13.38 -8.08
N THR A 27 -8.03 13.24 -9.01
CA THR A 27 -9.35 12.63 -8.84
C THR A 27 -9.34 11.10 -8.94
N GLU A 28 -8.28 10.50 -9.49
CA GLU A 28 -8.18 9.05 -9.64
C GLU A 28 -7.69 8.36 -8.36
N PRO A 29 -8.04 7.07 -8.15
CA PRO A 29 -7.49 6.27 -7.07
C PRO A 29 -5.96 6.20 -7.15
N GLY A 30 -5.29 6.52 -6.05
CA GLY A 30 -3.83 6.69 -5.98
C GLY A 30 -3.38 8.16 -6.07
N GLY A 31 -4.31 9.09 -6.31
CA GLY A 31 -4.08 10.53 -6.28
C GLY A 31 -4.06 11.09 -4.85
N ARG A 32 -3.75 12.40 -4.74
CA ARG A 32 -3.66 13.10 -3.44
C ARG A 32 -4.98 13.06 -2.66
N PHE A 33 -6.11 13.21 -3.34
CA PHE A 33 -7.43 13.27 -2.70
C PHE A 33 -8.06 11.90 -2.47
N ARG A 34 -7.73 10.91 -3.30
CA ARG A 34 -8.21 9.53 -3.18
C ARG A 34 -7.03 8.56 -3.19
N PRO A 35 -6.30 8.42 -2.07
CA PRO A 35 -5.09 7.58 -2.03
C PRO A 35 -5.39 6.09 -2.25
N LEU A 36 -6.62 5.65 -1.95
CA LEU A 36 -7.06 4.27 -2.06
C LEU A 36 -8.43 4.21 -2.74
N SER A 37 -8.65 3.19 -3.55
CA SER A 37 -9.96 2.88 -4.13
C SER A 37 -10.96 2.43 -3.07
N GLU A 38 -12.25 2.64 -3.28
CA GLU A 38 -13.28 2.17 -2.35
C GLU A 38 -13.32 0.63 -2.32
N ILE A 39 -13.56 0.06 -1.13
CA ILE A 39 -13.66 -1.39 -0.95
C ILE A 39 -15.13 -1.77 -1.14
N THR A 40 -15.45 -2.34 -2.30
CA THR A 40 -16.80 -2.74 -2.69
C THR A 40 -16.87 -4.25 -2.98
N GLY A 41 -18.07 -4.82 -2.98
CA GLY A 41 -18.29 -6.24 -3.36
C GLY A 41 -17.81 -7.28 -2.34
N VAL A 42 -17.58 -6.90 -1.09
CA VAL A 42 -17.14 -7.80 -0.01
C VAL A 42 -18.02 -7.64 1.23
N CYS A 43 -18.09 -8.68 2.07
CA CYS A 43 -18.75 -8.59 3.37
C CYS A 43 -18.02 -7.62 4.31
N GLN A 44 -18.69 -7.17 5.38
CA GLN A 44 -18.11 -6.24 6.37
C GLN A 44 -16.79 -6.75 6.96
N ARG A 45 -16.75 -8.03 7.36
CA ARG A 45 -15.53 -8.64 7.92
C ARG A 45 -14.34 -8.58 6.97
N CYS A 46 -14.55 -8.82 5.68
CA CYS A 46 -13.48 -8.71 4.68
C CYS A 46 -13.11 -7.26 4.41
N ARG A 47 -14.09 -6.35 4.40
CA ARG A 47 -13.85 -4.92 4.28
C ARG A 47 -12.88 -4.42 5.35
N ASP A 48 -13.13 -4.76 6.61
CA ASP A 48 -12.29 -4.34 7.74
C ASP A 48 -10.85 -4.89 7.65
N GLN A 49 -10.70 -6.14 7.19
CA GLN A 49 -9.37 -6.73 6.98
C GLN A 49 -8.59 -6.05 5.86
N ILE A 50 -9.26 -5.73 4.75
CA ILE A 50 -8.65 -5.03 3.62
C ILE A 50 -8.24 -3.62 4.05
N ASP A 51 -9.11 -2.91 4.76
CA ASP A 51 -8.86 -1.56 5.26
C ASP A 51 -7.65 -1.52 6.21
N TRP A 52 -7.61 -2.43 7.18
CA TRP A 52 -6.48 -2.59 8.09
C TRP A 52 -5.17 -2.88 7.34
N LYS A 53 -5.17 -3.82 6.39
CA LYS A 53 -3.98 -4.14 5.59
C LYS A 53 -3.51 -2.94 4.76
N ARG A 54 -4.42 -2.15 4.18
CA ARG A 54 -4.10 -0.94 3.42
C ARG A 54 -3.49 0.13 4.31
N LYS A 55 -4.07 0.39 5.48
CA LYS A 55 -3.59 1.38 6.46
C LYS A 55 -2.14 1.15 6.89
N TYR A 56 -1.72 -0.12 7.01
CA TYR A 56 -0.37 -0.49 7.40
C TYR A 56 0.54 -0.90 6.24
N GLY A 57 0.13 -0.70 4.98
CA GLY A 57 0.94 -1.06 3.81
C GLY A 57 1.17 -2.58 3.64
N LYS A 58 0.35 -3.41 4.28
CA LYS A 58 0.41 -4.89 4.22
C LYS A 58 -0.55 -5.49 3.18
N TYR A 59 -1.20 -4.65 2.38
CA TYR A 59 -2.14 -5.11 1.36
C TYR A 59 -1.42 -5.43 0.05
N LYS A 60 -1.42 -6.71 -0.34
CA LYS A 60 -0.96 -7.16 -1.66
C LYS A 60 -2.14 -7.10 -2.65
N PRO A 61 -2.07 -6.30 -3.72
CA PRO A 61 -3.10 -6.30 -4.76
C PRO A 61 -3.24 -7.69 -5.37
N ILE A 62 -4.47 -8.18 -5.44
CA ILE A 62 -4.81 -9.40 -6.19
C ILE A 62 -5.08 -9.03 -7.64
N VAL A 63 -4.57 -9.86 -8.57
CA VAL A 63 -4.77 -9.65 -10.01
C VAL A 63 -6.21 -9.95 -10.41
N GLU A 64 -6.83 -10.90 -9.70
CA GLU A 64 -8.22 -11.33 -9.90
C GLU A 64 -8.99 -11.22 -8.59
N PRO A 65 -10.31 -10.95 -8.64
CA PRO A 65 -11.14 -10.89 -7.44
C PRO A 65 -11.19 -12.28 -6.77
N ALA A 66 -10.70 -12.36 -5.53
CA ALA A 66 -10.79 -13.57 -4.74
C ALA A 66 -12.22 -13.72 -4.19
N LYS A 67 -12.81 -14.90 -4.37
CA LYS A 67 -14.04 -15.27 -3.67
C LYS A 67 -13.74 -15.47 -2.19
N CYS A 68 -14.48 -14.81 -1.31
CA CYS A 68 -14.47 -15.24 0.08
C CYS A 68 -15.02 -16.68 0.16
N GLN A 69 -14.42 -17.53 1.00
CA GLN A 69 -14.85 -18.93 1.19
C GLN A 69 -15.59 -19.15 2.52
N LYS A 70 -15.35 -18.29 3.52
CA LYS A 70 -15.94 -18.33 4.86
C LYS A 70 -16.99 -17.23 5.10
N CYS A 71 -17.02 -16.31 4.16
CA CYS A 71 -18.01 -15.33 3.80
C CYS A 71 -18.16 -15.43 2.27
#